data_AF-A0A0R1MD03-F1
#
_entry.id   AF-A0A0R1MD03-F1
#
_cell.length_a   1.000
_cell.length_b   1.000
_cell.length_c   1.000
_cell.angle_alpha   90.00
_cell.angle_beta   90.00
_cell.angle_gamma   90.00
#
_symmetry.space_group_name_H-M   'P 1'
#
loop_
_entity.id
_entity.type
_entity.pdbx_description
1 polymer ?
#
loop_
_entity_poly.entity_id
_entity_poly.type
_entity_poly.pdbx_seq_one_letter_code
_entity_poly.pdbx_strand_id
1 'polypeptide(L)' 'MVFKKKANNEEIVLSNKTREVTNEEVDLVLKKLTNATRTSSEITRTKNTVDIQLR' A
#
# COMPACT_ATOMS: atom_id res chain seq x y z
N MET A 1 -2.27 9.55 1.91
CA MET A 1 -1.43 8.37 2.28
C MET A 1 -1.41 8.26 3.79
N VAL A 2 -1.84 7.12 4.33
CA VAL A 2 -1.83 6.82 5.76
C VAL A 2 -1.06 5.51 5.95
N PHE A 3 0.05 5.55 6.68
CA PHE A 3 0.83 4.37 7.02
C PHE A 3 0.59 4.01 8.48
N LYS A 4 0.12 2.79 8.75
CA LYS A 4 -0.11 2.26 10.10
C LYS A 4 0.74 1.03 10.32
N LYS A 5 1.80 1.18 11.10
CA LYS A 5 2.62 0.05 11.56
C LYS A 5 2.05 -0.49 12.87
N LYS A 6 1.49 -1.71 12.86
CA LYS A 6 1.17 -2.45 14.09
C LYS A 6 2.26 -3.50 14.35
N ALA A 7 2.45 -3.87 15.61
CA ALA A 7 3.55 -4.73 16.05
C ALA A 7 3.66 -6.09 15.34
N ASN A 8 2.57 -6.60 14.77
CA ASN A 8 2.51 -7.90 14.08
C ASN A 8 2.02 -7.84 12.63
N ASN A 9 1.62 -6.67 12.12
CA ASN A 9 1.13 -6.48 10.75
C ASN A 9 1.40 -5.04 10.33
N GLU A 10 2.12 -4.85 9.22
CA GLU A 10 2.31 -3.53 8.63
C GLU A 10 1.18 -3.27 7.62
N GLU A 11 0.42 -2.19 7.83
CA GLU A 11 -0.71 -1.82 7.00
C GLU A 11 -0.44 -0.47 6.33
N ILE A 12 -0.56 -0.44 5.00
CA ILE A 12 -0.36 0.76 4.20
C ILE A 12 -1.66 1.08 3.47
N VAL A 13 -2.21 2.26 3.74
CA VAL A 13 -3.41 2.75 3.07
C VAL A 13 -3.02 3.91 2.15
N LEU A 14 -3.16 3.68 0.85
CA LEU A 14 -2.88 4.62 -0.22
C LEU A 14 -4.20 5.08 -0.82
N SER A 15 -4.61 6.31 -0.52
CA SER A 15 -5.77 6.93 -1.15
C SER A 15 -5.38 8.18 -1.91
N ASN A 16 -5.98 8.34 -3.09
CA ASN A 16 -5.82 9.51 -3.96
C ASN A 16 -7.20 10.07 -4.35
N LYS A 17 -7.46 11.33 -3.97
CA LYS A 17 -8.78 11.97 -4.13
C LYS A 17 -9.10 12.33 -5.58
N THR A 18 -8.10 12.52 -6.43
CA THR A 18 -8.27 13.05 -7.80
C THR A 18 -8.22 11.98 -8.88
N ARG A 19 -7.54 10.86 -8.64
CA ARG A 19 -7.40 9.76 -9.61
C ARG A 19 -7.20 8.42 -8.92
N GLU A 20 -7.35 7.33 -9.66
CA GLU A 20 -7.00 6.00 -9.18
C GLU A 20 -5.49 5.89 -8.93
N VAL A 21 -5.13 5.12 -7.91
CA VAL A 21 -3.73 4.89 -7.53
C VAL A 21 -3.09 3.90 -8.51
N THR A 22 -1.99 4.30 -9.16
CA THR A 22 -1.36 3.46 -10.18
C THR A 22 -0.57 2.31 -9.57
N ASN A 23 -0.19 1.35 -10.42
CA ASN A 23 0.70 0.27 -10.00
C ASN A 23 2.07 0.81 -9.59
N GLU A 24 2.63 1.81 -10.29
CA GLU A 24 3.95 2.35 -9.93
C GLU A 24 3.93 3.08 -8.58
N GLU A 25 2.83 3.78 -8.26
CA GLU A 25 2.68 4.45 -6.96
C GLU A 25 2.69 3.43 -5.81
N VAL A 26 2.01 2.30 -5.98
CA VAL A 26 2.03 1.20 -5.00
C VAL A 26 3.43 0.61 -4.84
N ASP A 27 4.13 0.36 -5.94
CA ASP A 27 5.48 -0.23 -5.91
C ASP A 27 6.50 0.72 -5.27
N LEU A 28 6.38 2.02 -5.53
CA LEU A 28 7.22 3.05 -4.94
C LEU A 28 7.03 3.13 -3.42
N VAL A 29 5.79 3.00 -2.95
CA VAL A 29 5.46 3.09 -1.53
C VAL A 29 5.90 1.83 -0.79
N LEU A 30 5.66 0.64 -1.35
CA LEU A 30 6.16 -0.62 -0.83
C LEU A 30 7.68 -0.61 -0.67
N LYS A 31 8.40 -0.16 -1.70
CA LYS A 31 9.86 -0.07 -1.67
C LYS A 31 10.36 0.93 -0.62
N LYS A 32 9.71 2.10 -0.50
CA LYS A 32 10.15 3.16 0.43
C LYS A 32 9.83 2.87 1.90
N LEU A 33 8.66 2.30 2.18
CA LEU A 33 8.18 2.17 3.55
C LEU A 33 8.58 0.83 4.18
N THR A 34 8.63 -0.25 3.39
CA THR A 34 8.80 -1.60 3.94
C THR A 34 9.83 -2.43 3.17
N ASN A 35 10.42 -1.87 2.11
CA ASN A 35 11.35 -2.55 1.21
C ASN A 35 10.80 -3.88 0.65
N ALA A 36 9.47 -4.02 0.66
CA ALA A 36 8.74 -5.21 0.27
C ALA A 36 8.34 -5.15 -1.21
N THR A 37 7.88 -6.28 -1.74
CA THR A 37 7.36 -6.38 -3.10
C THR A 37 5.87 -6.72 -3.06
N ARG A 38 5.16 -6.50 -4.17
CA ARG A 38 3.73 -6.84 -4.27
C ARG A 38 3.47 -8.32 -4.00
N THR A 39 4.40 -9.19 -4.34
CA THR A 39 4.30 -10.64 -4.18
C THR A 39 4.32 -11.08 -2.71
N SER A 40 4.92 -10.28 -1.83
CA SER A 40 4.94 -10.51 -0.39
C SER A 40 3.84 -9.74 0.36
N SER A 41 2.89 -9.15 -0.36
CA SER A 41 1.89 -8.23 0.20
C SER A 41 0.49 -8.57 -0.29
N GLU A 42 -0.50 -8.51 0.58
CA GLU A 42 -1.91 -8.62 0.21
C GLU A 42 -2.43 -7.22 -0.18
N ILE A 43 -2.77 -7.03 -1.45
CA ILE A 43 -3.15 -5.72 -2.00
C ILE A 43 -4.64 -5.74 -2.39
N THR A 44 -5.44 -4.96 -1.68
CA THR A 44 -6.86 -4.74 -1.97
C THR A 44 -7.04 -3.38 -2.63
N ARG A 45 -7.76 -3.33 -3.75
CA ARG A 45 -8.00 -2.09 -4.52
C ARG A 45 -9.47 -1.70 -4.51
N THR A 46 -9.74 -0.42 -4.31
CA THR A 46 -11.09 0.14 -4.30
C THR A 46 -11.05 1.51 -4.96
N LYS A 47 -11.42 1.64 -6.26
CA LYS A 47 -11.36 2.89 -7.06
C LYS A 47 -10.15 3.80 -6.74
N ASN A 48 -10.32 4.69 -5.77
CA ASN A 48 -9.39 5.72 -5.36
C ASN A 48 -8.46 5.32 -4.20
N THR A 49 -8.61 4.12 -3.65
CA THR A 49 -7.90 3.63 -2.47
C THR A 49 -7.28 2.28 -2.74
N VAL A 50 -6.11 2.05 -2.17
CA VAL A 50 -5.38 0.80 -2.17
C VAL A 50 -4.96 0.51 -0.73
N ASP A 51 -5.41 -0.62 -0.23
CA ASP A 51 -5.00 -1.16 1.06
C ASP A 51 -3.97 -2.25 0.83
N ILE A 52 -2.84 -2.16 1.53
CA ILE A 52 -1.73 -3.10 1.44
C ILE A 52 -1.51 -3.65 2.84
N GLN A 53 -1.61 -4.96 3.00
CA GLN A 53 -1.27 -5.67 4.21
C GLN A 53 -0.01 -6.51 3.98
N LEU A 54 0.99 -6.28 4.82
CA LEU A 54 2.24 -7.03 4.81
C LEU A 54 2.16 -8.11 5.88
N ARG A 55 2.47 -9.35 5.50
CA ARG A 55 2.57 -10.52 6.39
C ARG A 55 3.96 -10.68 6.97
#